data_AF-A0A060C1W1-F1
#
_entry.id   AF-A0A060C1W1-F1
#
_cell.length_a   1.000
_cell.length_b   1.000
_cell.length_c   1.000
_cell.angle_alpha   90.00
_cell.angle_beta   90.00
_cell.angle_gamma   90.00
#
_symmetry.space_group_name_H-M   'P 1'
#
loop_
_entity.id
_entity.type
_entity.pdbx_description
1 polymer ?
#
loop_
_entity_poly.entity_id
_entity_poly.type
_entity_poly.pdbx_seq_one_letter_code
_entity_poly.pdbx_strand_id
1 'polypeptide(L)'
;GREYVVRLAAGETTPHPWINVIANERFGFHVSAEGAGFTWSGNSRDYQLTPWTNDPVTNRPGETFHVVDLDDGEIYAPIAALNLRADSSLETRHGLGYSTFAGSHGKLRTELTQTVARDAAAKLSRLVVRNDALEPRRVRIYAHAEWVLGNNGQKTAPFVQSTFEDEAGA
;
A
#
# COMPACT_ATOMS: atom_id res chain seq x y z
N GLY A 1 -0.96 22.07 9.57
CA GLY A 1 -0.62 22.34 8.15
C GLY A 1 0.73 21.80 7.73
N ARG A 2 1.07 20.54 8.05
CA ARG A 2 2.27 19.84 7.53
C ARG A 2 1.90 18.60 6.71
N GLU A 3 0.64 18.19 6.80
CA GLU A 3 0.06 17.04 6.11
C GLU A 3 -1.31 17.48 5.59
N TYR A 4 -1.73 16.85 4.50
CA TYR A 4 -3.10 16.87 4.02
C TYR A 4 -3.80 15.60 4.52
N VAL A 5 -4.92 15.76 5.21
CA VAL A 5 -5.63 14.65 5.88
C VAL A 5 -6.92 14.34 5.11
N VAL A 6 -7.08 13.10 4.68
CA VAL A 6 -8.28 12.58 4.03
C VAL A 6 -8.89 11.53 4.96
N ARG A 7 -10.19 11.62 5.21
CA ARG A 7 -10.95 10.63 5.99
C ARG A 7 -12.02 10.06 5.07
N LEU A 8 -12.04 8.73 4.94
CA LEU A 8 -13.01 8.01 4.12
C LEU A 8 -13.70 6.98 5.01
N ALA A 9 -15.02 6.89 4.91
CA ALA A 9 -15.70 5.70 5.38
C ALA A 9 -15.44 4.53 4.40
N ALA A 10 -15.72 3.31 4.83
CA ALA A 10 -15.55 2.16 3.95
C ALA A 10 -16.46 2.26 2.71
N GLY A 11 -15.89 2.02 1.54
CA GLY A 11 -16.58 2.16 0.26
C GLY A 11 -16.67 3.59 -0.27
N GLU A 12 -16.25 4.60 0.49
CA GLU A 12 -16.13 5.97 -0.01
C GLU A 12 -14.82 6.17 -0.79
N THR A 13 -14.88 7.04 -1.79
CA THR A 13 -13.72 7.44 -2.59
C THR A 13 -13.70 8.95 -2.72
N THR A 14 -12.50 9.49 -2.93
CA THR A 14 -12.38 10.90 -3.34
C THR A 14 -12.97 11.09 -4.74
N PRO A 15 -13.49 12.28 -5.10
CA PRO A 15 -14.07 12.51 -6.43
C PRO A 15 -13.10 12.24 -7.59
N HIS A 16 -11.81 12.41 -7.32
CA HIS A 16 -10.69 12.04 -8.18
C HIS A 16 -9.53 11.57 -7.28
N PRO A 17 -8.66 10.65 -7.73
CA PRO A 17 -7.54 10.19 -6.93
C PRO A 17 -6.65 11.34 -6.48
N TRP A 18 -6.71 11.68 -5.21
CA TRP A 18 -5.79 12.64 -4.61
C TRP A 18 -4.49 11.91 -4.28
N ILE A 19 -3.43 12.19 -5.03
CA ILE A 19 -2.18 11.46 -4.91
C ILE A 19 -1.10 12.24 -4.17
N ASN A 20 -0.17 11.51 -3.58
CA ASN A 20 1.14 12.02 -3.20
C ASN A 20 2.22 11.35 -4.06
N VAL A 21 3.22 12.12 -4.47
CA VAL A 21 4.38 11.65 -5.23
C VAL A 21 5.60 11.71 -4.32
N ILE A 22 6.27 10.58 -4.12
CA ILE A 22 7.39 10.43 -3.20
C ILE A 22 8.53 9.79 -3.97
N ALA A 23 9.63 10.53 -4.15
CA ALA A 23 10.75 10.10 -4.97
C ALA A 23 12.08 10.65 -4.46
N ASN A 24 13.15 9.96 -4.83
CA ASN A 24 14.52 10.47 -4.83
C ASN A 24 15.04 10.55 -6.29
N GLU A 25 16.34 10.78 -6.47
CA GLU A 25 16.96 10.93 -7.80
C GLU A 25 16.74 9.70 -8.72
N ARG A 26 16.62 8.49 -8.14
CA ARG A 26 16.68 7.23 -8.90
C ARG A 26 15.47 6.34 -8.71
N PHE A 27 14.50 6.72 -7.90
CA PHE A 27 13.40 5.84 -7.51
C PHE A 27 12.21 6.66 -7.01
N GLY A 28 11.00 6.17 -7.26
CA GLY A 28 9.83 6.81 -6.71
C GLY A 28 8.60 5.94 -6.75
N PHE A 29 7.58 6.44 -6.06
CA PHE A 29 6.24 5.95 -6.19
C PHE A 29 5.25 7.10 -6.09
N HIS A 30 4.04 6.90 -6.58
CA HIS A 30 2.90 7.70 -6.15
C HIS A 30 1.87 6.80 -5.50
N VAL A 31 1.05 7.38 -4.63
CA VAL A 31 0.00 6.67 -3.93
C VAL A 31 -1.21 7.57 -3.74
N SER A 32 -2.41 7.05 -4.00
CA SER A 32 -3.65 7.81 -3.77
C SER A 32 -4.06 7.85 -2.31
N ALA A 33 -5.02 8.71 -1.99
CA ALA A 33 -5.65 8.78 -0.67
C ALA A 33 -6.29 7.44 -0.26
N GLU A 34 -6.79 6.67 -1.22
CA GLU A 34 -7.33 5.32 -1.00
C GLU A 34 -6.23 4.26 -0.85
N GLY A 35 -4.96 4.60 -1.13
CA GLY A 35 -3.80 3.74 -0.95
C GLY A 35 -3.41 2.90 -2.17
N ALA A 36 -3.98 3.17 -3.35
CA ALA A 36 -3.53 2.55 -4.58
C ALA A 36 -2.17 3.16 -5.00
N GLY A 37 -1.14 2.32 -5.03
CA GLY A 37 0.24 2.72 -5.26
C GLY A 37 0.80 2.24 -6.60
N PHE A 38 1.75 3.02 -7.13
CA PHE A 38 2.53 2.74 -8.34
C PHE A 38 3.99 3.10 -8.09
N THR A 39 4.91 2.15 -8.31
CA THR A 39 6.34 2.26 -7.99
C THR A 39 7.20 2.06 -9.23
N TRP A 40 8.27 2.85 -9.38
CA TRP A 40 9.22 2.78 -10.49
C TRP A 40 10.67 2.98 -10.04
N SER A 41 11.62 2.60 -10.91
CA SER A 41 13.06 2.84 -10.73
C SER A 41 13.63 3.62 -11.90
N GLY A 42 14.20 4.80 -11.68
CA GLY A 42 14.86 5.65 -12.66
C GLY A 42 13.89 6.38 -13.60
N ASN A 43 12.99 5.66 -14.27
CA ASN A 43 12.05 6.21 -15.24
C ASN A 43 10.64 5.65 -14.99
N SER A 44 9.68 6.52 -14.66
CA SER A 44 8.29 6.15 -14.38
C SER A 44 7.51 5.66 -15.60
N ARG A 45 7.97 5.94 -16.82
CA ARG A 45 7.36 5.45 -18.06
C ARG A 45 7.86 4.05 -18.40
N ASP A 46 9.19 3.86 -18.37
CA ASP A 46 9.84 2.69 -18.95
C ASP A 46 10.20 1.59 -17.96
N TYR A 47 10.43 1.95 -16.69
CA TYR A 47 11.00 1.07 -15.66
C TYR A 47 10.05 0.95 -14.46
N GLN A 48 8.81 0.57 -14.75
CA GLN A 48 7.78 0.33 -13.75
C GLN A 48 8.08 -0.96 -12.99
N LEU A 49 7.96 -0.92 -11.67
CA LEU A 49 8.08 -2.10 -10.82
C LEU A 49 6.71 -2.71 -10.55
N THR A 50 5.74 -1.88 -10.21
CA THR A 50 4.34 -2.27 -9.98
C THR A 50 3.43 -1.60 -11.03
N PRO A 51 2.21 -2.10 -11.27
CA PRO A 51 1.36 -1.57 -12.34
C PRO A 51 0.85 -0.16 -12.04
N TRP A 52 0.69 0.60 -13.11
CA TRP A 52 -0.12 1.82 -13.15
C TRP A 52 -1.19 1.68 -14.22
N THR A 53 -2.41 2.11 -13.90
CA THR A 53 -3.49 2.20 -14.88
C THR A 53 -4.07 3.62 -14.86
N ASN A 54 -4.37 4.14 -16.05
CA ASN A 54 -5.17 5.35 -16.20
C ASN A 54 -6.64 4.97 -16.44
N ASP A 55 -7.17 4.08 -15.60
CA ASP A 55 -8.54 3.64 -15.69
C ASP A 55 -9.45 4.70 -15.03
N PRO A 56 -10.42 5.28 -15.77
CA PRO A 56 -11.26 6.36 -15.26
C PRO A 56 -12.31 5.89 -14.25
N VAL A 57 -12.49 4.58 -14.09
CA VAL A 57 -13.49 3.96 -13.21
C VAL A 57 -12.83 3.36 -11.96
N THR A 58 -11.69 2.67 -12.14
CA THR A 58 -11.09 1.87 -11.07
C THR A 58 -9.66 2.28 -10.79
N ASN A 59 -9.34 2.55 -9.53
CA ASN A 59 -7.98 2.76 -9.06
C ASN A 59 -7.49 1.54 -8.26
N ARG A 60 -7.14 0.46 -8.96
CA ARG A 60 -6.79 -0.83 -8.34
C ARG A 60 -5.36 -0.81 -7.78
N PRO A 61 -5.14 -1.18 -6.50
CA PRO A 61 -3.78 -1.32 -5.97
C PRO A 61 -3.04 -2.52 -6.58
N GLY A 62 -1.82 -2.28 -7.09
CA GLY A 62 -0.87 -3.33 -7.49
C GLY A 62 0.03 -3.81 -6.34
N GLU A 63 0.11 -3.04 -5.26
CA GLU A 63 0.90 -3.32 -4.07
C GLU A 63 0.02 -3.14 -2.82
N THR A 64 0.13 -4.06 -1.86
CA THR A 64 -0.76 -4.05 -0.68
C THR A 64 -0.16 -4.84 0.49
N PHE A 65 -0.67 -4.55 1.69
CA PHE A 65 -0.49 -5.34 2.89
C PHE A 65 -1.85 -5.83 3.38
N HIS A 66 -1.93 -7.07 3.83
CA HIS A 66 -3.10 -7.62 4.49
C HIS A 66 -2.73 -8.09 5.89
N VAL A 67 -3.57 -7.78 6.86
CA VAL A 67 -3.49 -8.28 8.24
C VAL A 67 -4.62 -9.28 8.42
N VAL A 68 -4.28 -10.54 8.70
CA VAL A 68 -5.23 -11.61 8.96
C VAL A 68 -5.22 -11.91 10.45
N ASP A 69 -6.36 -11.76 11.12
CA ASP A 69 -6.56 -12.27 12.48
C ASP A 69 -6.82 -13.78 12.38
N LEU A 70 -5.94 -14.58 12.95
CA LEU A 70 -6.01 -16.04 12.89
C LEU A 70 -6.98 -16.64 13.91
N ASP A 71 -7.50 -15.84 14.85
CA ASP A 71 -8.40 -16.29 15.89
C ASP A 71 -9.86 -16.22 15.46
N ASP A 72 -10.24 -15.26 14.62
CA ASP A 72 -11.59 -15.17 14.02
C ASP A 72 -11.62 -15.25 12.48
N GLY A 73 -10.46 -15.25 11.81
CA GLY A 73 -10.33 -15.42 10.37
C GLY A 73 -10.58 -14.14 9.57
N GLU A 74 -10.74 -13.00 10.23
CA GLU A 74 -10.98 -11.72 9.59
C GLU A 74 -9.74 -11.18 8.87
N ILE A 75 -9.97 -10.47 7.76
CA ILE A 75 -8.92 -9.90 6.92
C ILE A 75 -9.09 -8.39 6.85
N TYR A 76 -8.01 -7.67 7.12
CA TYR A 76 -7.96 -6.22 7.12
C TYR A 76 -6.91 -5.71 6.14
N ALA A 77 -7.28 -4.70 5.36
CA ALA A 77 -6.32 -3.91 4.60
C ALA A 77 -6.13 -2.55 5.29
N PRO A 78 -4.88 -2.05 5.44
CA PRO A 78 -4.62 -0.74 6.02
C PRO A 78 -5.00 0.40 5.06
N ILE A 79 -5.34 0.09 3.81
CA ILE A 79 -5.70 1.06 2.76
C ILE A 79 -7.19 0.95 2.41
N ALA A 80 -7.81 2.08 2.08
CA ALA A 80 -9.25 2.15 1.81
C ALA A 80 -9.67 1.41 0.53
N ALA A 81 -8.81 1.40 -0.49
CA ALA A 81 -9.09 0.74 -1.76
C ALA A 81 -9.38 -0.76 -1.64
N LEU A 82 -8.95 -1.41 -0.54
CA LEU A 82 -9.15 -2.84 -0.28
C LEU A 82 -9.89 -3.12 1.03
N ASN A 83 -10.37 -2.08 1.72
CA ASN A 83 -11.09 -2.24 2.97
C ASN A 83 -12.59 -2.03 2.76
N LEU A 84 -13.32 -3.14 2.74
CA LEU A 84 -14.76 -3.16 2.45
C LEU A 84 -15.63 -3.21 3.72
N ARG A 85 -15.03 -3.09 4.90
CA ARG A 85 -15.75 -3.24 6.16
C ARG A 85 -16.42 -1.95 6.59
N ALA A 86 -17.75 -1.94 6.61
CA ALA A 86 -18.56 -0.77 6.97
C ALA A 86 -18.25 -0.17 8.36
N ASP A 87 -17.71 -0.97 9.28
CA ASP A 87 -17.33 -0.54 10.64
C ASP A 87 -15.90 0.04 10.73
N SER A 88 -15.16 0.07 9.62
CA SER A 88 -13.80 0.61 9.61
C SER A 88 -13.77 2.13 9.48
N SER A 89 -12.90 2.76 10.26
CA SER A 89 -12.53 4.17 10.09
C SER A 89 -11.14 4.25 9.48
N LEU A 90 -11.02 5.04 8.40
CA LEU A 90 -9.78 5.14 7.63
C LEU A 90 -9.37 6.60 7.50
N GLU A 91 -8.08 6.85 7.71
CA GLU A 91 -7.45 8.16 7.61
C GLU A 91 -6.16 8.05 6.80
N THR A 92 -6.06 8.86 5.76
CA THR A 92 -4.84 9.02 5.00
C THR A 92 -4.23 10.39 5.28
N ARG A 93 -2.93 10.41 5.54
CA ARG A 93 -2.14 11.63 5.74
C ARG A 93 -1.05 11.69 4.67
N HIS A 94 -1.16 12.63 3.75
CA HIS A 94 -0.11 12.93 2.78
C HIS A 94 0.79 14.03 3.32
N GLY A 95 2.05 13.68 3.58
CA GLY A 95 3.09 14.60 4.02
C GLY A 95 4.16 14.80 2.95
N LEU A 96 5.12 15.69 3.22
CA LEU A 96 6.27 15.89 2.36
C LEU A 96 7.21 14.68 2.46
N GLY A 97 7.26 13.88 1.39
CA GLY A 97 8.13 12.71 1.29
C GLY A 97 7.59 11.44 1.96
N TYR A 98 6.34 11.41 2.42
CA TYR A 98 5.71 10.20 2.96
C TYR A 98 4.18 10.26 2.88
N SER A 99 3.55 9.10 2.94
CA SER A 99 2.11 8.95 3.15
C SER A 99 1.86 7.95 4.27
N THR A 100 0.88 8.23 5.12
CA THR A 100 0.46 7.32 6.19
C THR A 100 -1.02 6.96 6.04
N PHE A 101 -1.33 5.67 6.17
CA PHE A 101 -2.69 5.12 6.14
C PHE A 101 -2.99 4.51 7.50
N ALA A 102 -3.91 5.10 8.25
CA ALA A 102 -4.34 4.61 9.54
C ALA A 102 -5.75 4.03 9.43
N GLY A 103 -5.96 2.86 10.06
CA GLY A 103 -7.23 2.15 10.05
C GLY A 103 -7.60 1.60 11.41
N SER A 104 -8.88 1.65 11.75
CA SER A 104 -9.47 0.90 12.87
C SER A 104 -10.42 -0.15 12.33
N HIS A 105 -10.25 -1.41 12.75
CA HIS A 105 -10.98 -2.57 12.22
C HIS A 105 -11.52 -3.42 13.38
N GLY A 106 -12.47 -2.86 14.13
CA GLY A 106 -12.98 -3.48 15.35
C GLY A 106 -11.91 -3.54 16.45
N LYS A 107 -11.29 -4.71 16.63
CA LYS A 107 -10.32 -4.97 17.71
C LYS A 107 -8.86 -4.69 17.34
N LEU A 108 -8.58 -4.48 16.06
CA LEU A 108 -7.24 -4.17 15.57
C LEU A 108 -7.18 -2.75 15.01
N ARG A 109 -6.07 -2.07 15.25
CA ARG A 109 -5.68 -0.85 14.54
C ARG A 109 -4.43 -1.07 13.71
N THR A 110 -4.39 -0.46 12.55
CA THR A 110 -3.25 -0.50 11.64
C THR A 110 -2.77 0.93 11.33
N GLU A 111 -1.46 1.08 11.16
CA GLU A 111 -0.86 2.30 10.61
C GLU A 111 0.26 1.89 9.64
N LEU A 112 0.07 2.17 8.35
CA LEU A 112 1.04 1.93 7.29
C LEU A 112 1.64 3.27 6.85
N THR A 113 2.92 3.49 7.12
CA THR A 113 3.67 4.64 6.58
C THR A 113 4.57 4.19 5.45
N GLN A 114 4.51 4.90 4.32
CA GLN A 114 5.34 4.65 3.15
C GLN A 114 6.18 5.87 2.80
N THR A 115 7.45 5.63 2.46
CA THR A 115 8.41 6.65 2.03
C THR A 115 9.47 6.03 1.10
N VAL A 116 10.37 6.83 0.56
CA VAL A 116 11.53 6.36 -0.22
C VAL A 116 12.79 6.53 0.60
N ALA A 117 13.69 5.54 0.54
CA ALA A 117 15.01 5.64 1.16
C ALA A 117 15.78 6.82 0.55
N ARG A 118 16.45 7.63 1.38
CA ARG A 118 17.15 8.85 0.91
C ARG A 118 18.19 8.53 -0.15
N ASP A 119 19.01 7.51 0.09
CA ASP A 119 20.23 7.23 -0.68
C ASP A 119 20.18 5.86 -1.39
N ALA A 120 18.99 5.26 -1.50
CA ALA A 120 18.80 3.95 -2.13
C ALA A 120 17.53 3.91 -2.99
N ALA A 121 17.53 3.07 -4.03
CA ALA A 121 16.37 2.83 -4.88
C ALA A 121 15.39 1.85 -4.21
N ALA A 122 14.81 2.27 -3.08
CA ALA A 122 13.95 1.42 -2.27
C ALA A 122 12.77 2.19 -1.70
N LYS A 123 11.59 1.57 -1.80
CA LYS A 123 10.40 1.97 -1.06
C LYS A 123 10.48 1.37 0.33
N LEU A 124 10.29 2.19 1.35
CA LEU A 124 10.21 1.76 2.74
C LEU A 124 8.74 1.76 3.16
N SER A 125 8.27 0.64 3.70
CA SER A 125 6.91 0.49 4.26
C SER A 125 7.02 0.05 5.71
N ARG A 126 6.48 0.86 6.63
CA ARG A 126 6.39 0.52 8.05
C ARG A 126 4.92 0.28 8.39
N LEU A 127 4.58 -0.97 8.67
CA LEU A 127 3.26 -1.35 9.17
C LEU A 127 3.32 -1.56 10.68
N VAL A 128 2.51 -0.80 11.41
CA VAL A 128 2.27 -0.98 12.84
C VAL A 128 0.89 -1.61 13.01
N VAL A 129 0.82 -2.74 13.69
CA VAL A 129 -0.43 -3.40 14.06
C VAL A 129 -0.57 -3.34 15.57
N ARG A 130 -1.72 -2.84 16.03
CA ARG A 130 -2.04 -2.74 17.46
C ARG A 130 -3.28 -3.57 17.76
N ASN A 131 -3.14 -4.45 18.75
CA ASN A 131 -4.25 -5.16 19.35
C ASN A 131 -4.89 -4.28 20.44
N ASP A 132 -6.15 -3.90 20.25
CA ASP A 132 -6.96 -3.19 21.24
C ASP A 132 -8.00 -4.13 21.91
N ALA A 133 -7.96 -5.44 21.63
CA ALA A 133 -8.72 -6.42 22.40
C ALA A 133 -8.16 -6.58 23.82
N LEU A 134 -8.99 -7.09 24.72
CA LEU A 134 -8.57 -7.48 26.07
C LEU A 134 -7.69 -8.74 26.07
N GLU A 135 -7.83 -9.58 25.05
CA GLU A 135 -7.13 -10.85 24.92
C GLU A 135 -6.00 -10.77 23.89
N PRO A 136 -4.90 -11.54 24.06
CA PRO A 136 -3.89 -11.69 23.02
C PRO A 136 -4.50 -12.17 21.71
N ARG A 137 -3.95 -11.70 20.59
CA ARG A 137 -4.39 -12.05 19.23
C ARG A 137 -3.25 -12.56 18.38
N ARG A 138 -3.49 -13.61 17.61
CA ARG A 138 -2.54 -14.14 16.62
C ARG A 138 -2.82 -13.50 15.27
N VAL A 139 -1.86 -12.76 14.74
CA VAL A 139 -1.99 -12.09 13.45
C VAL A 139 -0.96 -12.62 12.46
N ARG A 140 -1.36 -12.69 11.19
CA ARG A 140 -0.45 -12.94 10.06
C ARG A 140 -0.51 -11.78 9.10
N ILE A 141 0.66 -11.36 8.62
CA ILE A 141 0.79 -10.28 7.66
C ILE A 141 1.17 -10.87 6.31
N TYR A 142 0.47 -10.44 5.26
CA TYR A 142 0.81 -10.75 3.88
C TYR A 142 1.16 -9.45 3.15
N ALA A 143 2.30 -9.43 2.49
CA ALA A 143 2.65 -8.38 1.53
C ALA A 143 2.44 -8.93 0.13
N HIS A 144 1.88 -8.12 -0.76
CA HIS A 144 1.66 -8.48 -2.16
C HIS A 144 2.17 -7.36 -3.06
N ALA A 145 2.85 -7.74 -4.13
CA ALA A 145 3.22 -6.87 -5.24
C ALA A 145 2.96 -7.60 -6.55
N GLU A 146 2.21 -6.95 -7.44
CA GLU A 146 2.11 -7.35 -8.84
C GLU A 146 3.30 -6.78 -9.59
N TRP A 147 4.17 -7.66 -10.11
CA TRP A 147 5.39 -7.25 -10.79
C TRP A 147 5.15 -6.95 -12.27
N VAL A 148 5.52 -5.74 -12.69
CA VAL A 148 5.60 -5.36 -14.10
C VAL A 148 7.03 -5.50 -14.61
N LEU A 149 8.02 -4.92 -13.91
CA LEU A 149 9.44 -4.94 -14.28
C LEU A 149 9.71 -4.51 -15.73
N GLY A 150 9.13 -3.37 -16.13
CA GLY A 150 9.21 -2.83 -17.49
C GLY A 150 8.10 -1.81 -17.76
N ASN A 151 7.60 -1.72 -18.99
CA ASN A 151 6.49 -0.82 -19.35
C ASN A 151 5.24 -1.55 -19.86
N ASN A 152 5.27 -2.89 -19.88
CA ASN A 152 4.17 -3.71 -20.35
C ASN A 152 4.19 -5.06 -19.62
N GLY A 153 3.30 -5.22 -18.64
CA GLY A 153 3.20 -6.43 -17.82
C GLY A 153 2.93 -7.70 -18.63
N GLN A 154 2.15 -7.62 -19.72
CA GLN A 154 1.87 -8.80 -20.57
C GLN A 154 3.13 -9.30 -21.30
N LYS A 155 4.04 -8.39 -21.66
CA LYS A 155 5.30 -8.75 -22.33
C LYS A 155 6.34 -9.25 -21.34
N THR A 156 6.37 -8.73 -20.12
CA THR A 156 7.38 -9.07 -19.12
C THR A 156 6.99 -10.31 -18.32
N ALA A 157 5.70 -10.57 -18.07
CA ALA A 157 5.22 -11.66 -17.23
C ALA A 157 5.86 -13.04 -17.50
N PRO A 158 6.06 -13.49 -18.76
CA PRO A 158 6.71 -14.79 -19.02
C PRO A 158 8.16 -14.90 -18.52
N PHE A 159 8.80 -13.75 -18.25
CA PHE A 159 10.20 -13.66 -17.82
C PHE A 159 10.34 -13.30 -16.34
N VAL A 160 9.24 -13.04 -15.64
CA VAL A 160 9.26 -12.79 -14.20
C VAL A 160 9.32 -14.12 -13.46
N GLN A 161 10.41 -14.34 -12.72
CA GLN A 161 10.57 -15.48 -11.83
C GLN A 161 10.68 -14.98 -10.40
N SER A 162 10.01 -15.67 -9.49
CA SER A 162 10.14 -15.44 -8.05
C SER A 162 10.65 -16.70 -7.39
N THR A 163 11.50 -16.52 -6.40
CA THR A 163 12.06 -17.59 -5.57
C THR A 163 11.98 -17.13 -4.13
N PHE A 164 11.70 -18.07 -3.23
CA PHE A 164 11.73 -17.81 -1.80
C PHE A 164 13.16 -17.91 -1.27
N GLU A 165 13.61 -16.94 -0.49
CA GLU A 165 14.90 -16.93 0.17
C GLU A 165 14.72 -17.22 1.67
N ASP A 166 15.10 -18.44 2.09
CA ASP A 166 14.86 -18.92 3.45
C ASP A 166 15.49 -18.04 4.54
N GLU A 167 16.68 -17.48 4.29
CA GLU A 167 17.38 -16.61 5.26
C GLU A 167 16.69 -15.26 5.45
N ALA A 168 16.11 -14.71 4.37
CA ALA A 168 15.37 -13.45 4.41
C ALA A 168 13.91 -13.65 4.85
N GLY A 169 13.40 -14.87 4.79
CA GLY A 169 12.01 -15.21 5.06
C GLY A 169 11.04 -14.60 4.05
N ALA A 170 11.51 -14.31 2.83
CA ALA A 170 10.78 -13.64 1.76
C ALA A 170 11.20 -14.17 0.39
#